data_AF-A0A176S7C0-F1
#
_entry.id   AF-A0A176S7C0-F1
#
_cell.length_a   1.000
_cell.length_b   1.000
_cell.length_c   1.000
_cell.angle_alpha   90.00
_cell.angle_beta   90.00
_cell.angle_gamma   90.00
#
_symmetry.space_group_name_H-M   'P 1'
#
loop_
_entity.id
_entity.type
_entity.pdbx_description
1 polymer ?
#
loop_
_entity_poly.entity_id
_entity_poly.type
_entity_poly.pdbx_seq_one_letter_code
_entity_poly.pdbx_strand_id
1 'polypeptide(L)'
;MPWKDYIFQASWSHKCPTYVHRTPPCQGSCPSGEDIRGWLGIVRGMEKPPEGMDWQQYAFLRSTNANPFPSVMGRVCPAPCQTGCNRNKVEDFVGINAVEQFIGDTALEKDYKLAPPGKDTGKTIAIIGGGPAGLSAAYQLRRLGPACTIFDDHADLGGMMLYGIPGYRTPRDMLAGEIKRITDMGVDLRLNTRVGKDVSIETLEKEFDGILWAIGCKSGRALPVPGADAPNCITGSI
;
A
#
# COMPACT_ATOMS: atom_id res chain seq x y z
N MET A 1 -47.94 -7.88 -11.51
CA MET A 1 -47.15 -6.79 -12.12
C MET A 1 -45.73 -6.82 -11.55
N PRO A 2 -44.68 -6.68 -12.37
CA PRO A 2 -43.30 -6.47 -11.90
C PRO A 2 -43.22 -5.32 -10.89
N TRP A 3 -42.37 -5.44 -9.86
CA TRP A 3 -42.24 -4.44 -8.79
C TRP A 3 -41.90 -3.02 -9.29
N LYS A 4 -41.29 -2.91 -10.48
CA LYS A 4 -40.92 -1.64 -11.11
C LYS A 4 -42.15 -0.80 -11.49
N ASP A 5 -43.26 -1.44 -11.85
CA ASP A 5 -44.49 -0.77 -12.30
C ASP A 5 -45.27 -0.11 -11.14
N TYR A 6 -44.96 -0.49 -9.90
CA TYR A 6 -45.49 0.15 -8.70
C TYR A 6 -44.66 1.33 -8.19
N ILE A 7 -43.41 1.50 -8.64
CA ILE A 7 -42.47 2.49 -8.08
C ILE A 7 -42.37 3.74 -8.95
N PHE A 8 -42.55 3.61 -10.26
CA PHE A 8 -42.38 4.70 -11.21
C PHE A 8 -43.69 4.95 -11.98
N GLN A 9 -44.56 5.82 -11.46
CA GLN A 9 -45.71 6.32 -12.19
C GLN A 9 -45.36 7.66 -12.83
N ALA A 10 -44.90 7.61 -14.08
CA ALA A 10 -44.65 8.75 -14.98
C ALA A 10 -43.76 9.89 -14.42
N SER A 11 -44.27 10.71 -13.51
CA SER A 11 -43.70 11.99 -13.07
C SER A 11 -43.46 12.14 -11.56
N TRP A 12 -43.76 11.13 -10.74
CA TRP A 12 -43.54 11.21 -9.28
C TRP A 12 -43.19 9.84 -8.67
N SER A 13 -42.41 9.85 -7.58
CA SER A 13 -42.02 8.64 -6.84
C SER A 13 -42.29 8.81 -5.35
N HIS A 14 -42.89 7.79 -4.73
CA HIS A 14 -43.09 7.72 -3.27
C HIS A 14 -41.79 7.49 -2.48
N LYS A 15 -40.68 7.22 -3.18
CA LYS A 15 -39.36 7.06 -2.55
C LYS A 15 -38.56 8.34 -2.72
N CYS A 16 -38.13 8.91 -1.60
CA CYS A 16 -37.15 9.98 -1.61
C CYS A 16 -35.84 9.46 -2.25
N PRO A 17 -35.28 10.11 -3.28
CA PRO A 17 -33.98 9.74 -3.82
C PRO A 17 -32.92 9.83 -2.73
N THR A 18 -32.36 8.69 -2.34
CA THR A 18 -31.22 8.65 -1.41
C THR A 18 -29.95 8.47 -2.21
N TYR A 19 -28.94 9.30 -1.92
CA TYR A 19 -27.63 9.11 -2.51
C TYR A 19 -26.98 7.87 -1.91
N VAL A 20 -26.90 6.79 -2.70
CA VAL A 20 -26.20 5.58 -2.29
C VAL A 20 -24.78 5.64 -2.86
N HIS A 21 -23.80 5.87 -1.99
CA HIS A 21 -22.40 5.80 -2.38
C HIS A 21 -22.02 4.34 -2.66
N ARG A 22 -21.93 3.97 -3.93
CA ARG A 22 -21.48 2.64 -4.35
C ARG A 22 -19.98 2.64 -4.60
N THR A 23 -19.31 1.54 -4.27
CA THR A 23 -17.90 1.33 -4.58
C THR A 23 -17.69 1.40 -6.09
N PRO A 24 -16.84 2.31 -6.59
CA PRO A 24 -16.54 2.38 -8.00
C PRO A 24 -15.75 1.13 -8.43
N PRO A 25 -15.95 0.61 -9.66
CA PRO A 25 -15.31 -0.63 -10.10
C PRO A 25 -13.78 -0.63 -10.04
N CYS A 26 -13.13 0.52 -10.25
CA CYS A 26 -11.68 0.66 -10.09
C CYS A 26 -11.24 0.39 -8.64
N GLN A 27 -11.94 0.96 -7.65
CA GLN A 27 -11.68 0.70 -6.23
C GLN A 27 -12.02 -0.73 -5.86
N GLY A 28 -13.14 -1.26 -6.34
CA GLY A 28 -13.53 -2.66 -6.10
C GLY A 28 -12.56 -3.68 -6.69
N SER A 29 -11.78 -3.30 -7.69
CA SER A 29 -10.75 -4.14 -8.31
C SER A 29 -9.35 -3.92 -7.72
N CYS A 30 -9.16 -2.88 -6.90
CA CYS A 30 -7.89 -2.60 -6.24
C CYS A 30 -7.75 -3.49 -4.99
N PRO A 31 -6.72 -4.36 -4.91
CA PRO A 31 -6.52 -5.21 -3.73
C PRO A 31 -6.29 -4.43 -2.44
N SER A 32 -5.67 -3.24 -2.53
CA SER A 32 -5.46 -2.35 -1.39
C SER A 32 -6.72 -1.59 -0.99
N GLY A 33 -7.77 -1.58 -1.83
CA GLY A 33 -9.03 -0.88 -1.55
C GLY A 33 -8.93 0.65 -1.62
N GLU A 34 -7.95 1.17 -2.37
CA GLU A 34 -7.70 2.61 -2.51
C GLU A 34 -8.91 3.41 -2.99
N ASP A 35 -9.06 4.63 -2.47
CA ASP A 35 -10.08 5.57 -2.94
C ASP A 35 -9.66 6.27 -4.24
N ILE A 36 -9.61 5.47 -5.31
CA ILE A 36 -9.18 5.90 -6.65
C ILE A 36 -10.03 7.05 -7.17
N ARG A 37 -11.35 6.99 -6.95
CA ARG A 37 -12.25 8.04 -7.40
C ARG A 37 -11.99 9.35 -6.64
N GLY A 38 -11.76 9.28 -5.33
CA GLY A 38 -11.51 10.47 -4.51
C GLY A 38 -10.23 11.19 -4.91
N TRP A 39 -9.09 10.49 -4.93
CA TRP A 39 -7.84 11.15 -5.28
C TRP A 39 -7.78 11.60 -6.75
N LEU A 40 -8.44 10.90 -7.68
CA LEU A 40 -8.62 11.41 -9.06
C LEU A 40 -9.51 12.67 -9.10
N GLY A 41 -10.54 12.74 -8.25
CA GLY A 41 -11.40 13.92 -8.10
C GLY A 41 -10.62 15.15 -7.65
N ILE A 42 -9.67 14.97 -6.72
CA ILE A 42 -8.75 16.02 -6.27
C ILE A 42 -7.82 16.45 -7.41
N VAL A 43 -7.17 15.50 -8.10
CA VAL A 43 -6.26 15.79 -9.24
C VAL A 43 -6.98 16.56 -10.34
N ARG A 44 -8.26 16.24 -10.62
CA ARG A 44 -9.09 16.95 -11.60
C ARG A 44 -9.63 18.30 -11.08
N GLY A 45 -9.39 18.63 -9.82
CA GLY A 45 -9.89 19.84 -9.17
C GLY A 45 -11.39 19.86 -8.92
N MET A 46 -12.07 18.71 -8.96
CA MET A 46 -13.48 18.55 -8.59
C MET A 46 -13.66 18.64 -7.08
N GLU A 47 -12.73 18.05 -6.33
CA GLU A 47 -12.65 18.17 -4.88
C GLU A 47 -11.51 19.16 -4.57
N LYS A 48 -11.80 20.16 -3.73
CA LYS A 48 -10.82 21.18 -3.36
C LYS A 48 -10.15 20.82 -2.04
N PRO A 49 -8.84 21.06 -1.89
CA PRO A 49 -8.17 20.85 -0.64
C PRO A 49 -8.72 21.79 0.46
N PRO A 50 -8.55 21.45 1.74
CA PRO A 50 -8.75 22.37 2.84
C PRO A 50 -7.94 23.65 2.65
N GLU A 51 -8.41 24.76 3.25
CA GLU A 51 -7.69 26.03 3.21
C GLU A 51 -6.25 25.89 3.75
N GLY A 52 -5.28 26.41 3.01
CA GLY A 52 -3.86 26.35 3.37
C GLY A 52 -3.12 25.06 2.98
N MET A 53 -3.78 24.09 2.33
CA MET A 53 -3.15 22.85 1.86
C MET A 53 -3.06 22.82 0.33
N ASP A 54 -1.90 22.43 -0.20
CA ASP A 54 -1.71 22.22 -1.65
C ASP A 54 -2.52 21.00 -2.13
N TRP A 55 -3.08 21.07 -3.33
CA TRP A 55 -3.93 19.97 -3.82
C TRP A 55 -3.14 18.68 -4.02
N GLN A 56 -1.85 18.77 -4.38
CA GLN A 56 -0.97 17.60 -4.49
C GLN A 56 -0.77 16.93 -3.13
N GLN A 57 -0.58 17.71 -2.06
CA GLN A 57 -0.47 17.18 -0.70
C GLN A 57 -1.77 16.51 -0.28
N TYR A 58 -2.91 17.14 -0.60
CA TYR A 58 -4.22 16.58 -0.28
C TYR A 58 -4.48 15.26 -1.03
N ALA A 59 -4.18 15.21 -2.33
CA ALA A 59 -4.28 13.99 -3.13
C ALA A 59 -3.35 12.88 -2.60
N PHE A 60 -2.12 13.23 -2.21
CA PHE A 60 -1.16 12.31 -1.60
C PHE A 60 -1.69 11.71 -0.30
N LEU A 61 -2.19 12.54 0.63
CA LEU A 61 -2.80 12.07 1.87
C LEU A 61 -4.04 11.20 1.60
N ARG A 62 -4.83 11.54 0.58
CA ARG A 62 -6.00 10.74 0.19
C ARG A 62 -5.60 9.36 -0.34
N SER A 63 -4.64 9.31 -1.26
CA SER A 63 -4.13 8.07 -1.89
C SER A 63 -3.47 7.16 -0.86
N THR A 64 -2.66 7.73 0.05
CA THR A 64 -1.91 6.92 1.03
C THR A 64 -2.74 6.31 2.15
N ASN A 65 -4.01 6.67 2.29
CA ASN A 65 -4.88 6.12 3.35
C ASN A 65 -4.92 4.58 3.37
N ALA A 66 -4.85 3.95 2.21
CA ALA A 66 -4.85 2.49 2.10
C ALA A 66 -3.43 1.93 1.93
N ASN A 67 -2.63 2.54 1.07
CA ASN A 67 -1.32 2.05 0.67
C ASN A 67 -0.25 3.14 0.79
N PRO A 68 0.82 2.97 1.59
CA PRO A 68 1.81 4.02 1.80
C PRO A 68 2.87 4.14 0.68
N PHE A 69 2.73 3.40 -0.43
CA PHE A 69 3.72 3.30 -1.50
C PHE A 69 3.25 3.80 -2.89
N PRO A 70 2.64 4.98 -3.04
CA PRO A 70 2.12 5.45 -4.34
C PRO A 70 3.18 5.52 -5.45
N SER A 71 4.42 5.88 -5.13
CA SER A 71 5.51 5.97 -6.11
C SER A 71 5.92 4.58 -6.63
N VAL A 72 6.09 3.61 -5.72
CA VAL A 72 6.44 2.23 -6.10
C VAL A 72 5.27 1.53 -6.77
N MET A 73 4.06 1.63 -6.22
CA MET A 73 2.85 0.96 -6.74
C MET A 73 2.47 1.47 -8.12
N GLY A 74 2.58 2.78 -8.39
CA GLY A 74 2.36 3.32 -9.73
C GLY A 74 3.28 2.71 -10.80
N ARG A 75 4.45 2.18 -10.42
CA ARG A 75 5.43 1.54 -11.31
C ARG A 75 5.27 0.02 -11.45
N VAL A 76 5.03 -0.68 -10.35
CA VAL A 76 5.09 -2.16 -10.32
C VAL A 76 3.74 -2.84 -10.29
N CYS A 77 2.67 -2.14 -9.90
CA CYS A 77 1.34 -2.71 -9.81
C CYS A 77 0.86 -3.19 -11.19
N PRO A 78 0.27 -4.40 -11.30
CA PRO A 78 -0.35 -4.87 -12.54
C PRO A 78 -1.66 -4.12 -12.88
N ALA A 79 -2.02 -3.10 -12.11
CA ALA A 79 -3.17 -2.22 -12.29
C ALA A 79 -4.51 -2.93 -12.56
N PRO A 80 -4.95 -3.84 -11.67
CA PRO A 80 -6.27 -4.47 -11.80
C PRO A 80 -7.42 -3.45 -11.75
N CYS A 81 -7.18 -2.30 -11.11
CA CYS A 81 -8.07 -1.14 -11.11
C CYS A 81 -8.33 -0.55 -12.50
N GLN A 82 -7.37 -0.64 -13.43
CA GLN A 82 -7.53 -0.25 -14.83
C GLN A 82 -8.31 -1.31 -15.61
N THR A 83 -8.04 -2.60 -15.35
CA THR A 83 -8.81 -3.71 -15.95
C THR A 83 -10.29 -3.66 -15.56
N GLY A 84 -10.60 -3.32 -14.30
CA GLY A 84 -11.96 -3.14 -13.82
C GLY A 84 -12.62 -1.80 -14.20
N CYS A 85 -11.96 -0.94 -14.97
CA CYS A 85 -12.46 0.41 -15.26
C CYS A 85 -13.73 0.37 -16.14
N ASN A 86 -14.75 1.15 -15.78
CA ASN A 86 -15.96 1.29 -16.60
C ASN A 86 -15.68 1.90 -17.98
N ARG A 87 -14.60 2.69 -18.15
CA ARG A 87 -14.26 3.29 -19.45
C ARG A 87 -13.85 2.25 -20.50
N ASN A 88 -13.43 1.05 -20.09
CA ASN A 88 -13.14 -0.08 -20.99
C ASN A 88 -14.33 -0.47 -21.89
N LYS A 89 -15.55 -0.05 -21.54
CA LYS A 89 -16.77 -0.26 -22.34
C LYS A 89 -17.06 0.84 -23.36
N VAL A 90 -16.29 1.92 -23.34
CA VAL A 90 -16.48 3.10 -24.18
C VAL A 90 -15.25 3.32 -25.05
N GLU A 91 -14.09 3.37 -24.41
CA GLU A 91 -12.78 3.51 -25.03
C GLU A 91 -11.76 2.76 -24.16
N ASP A 92 -10.68 3.42 -23.73
CA ASP A 92 -9.64 2.86 -22.88
C ASP A 92 -9.81 3.21 -21.39
N PHE A 93 -8.98 2.62 -20.54
CA PHE A 93 -8.96 2.89 -19.11
C PHE A 93 -8.41 4.28 -18.77
N VAL A 94 -8.73 4.73 -17.56
CA VAL A 94 -8.03 5.88 -16.96
C VAL A 94 -6.63 5.44 -16.55
N GLY A 95 -5.60 6.23 -16.87
CA GLY A 95 -4.19 6.04 -16.47
C GLY A 95 -3.93 6.13 -14.96
N ILE A 96 -4.67 5.36 -14.16
CA ILE A 96 -4.64 5.29 -12.68
C ILE A 96 -3.23 5.12 -12.16
N ASN A 97 -2.46 4.15 -12.67
CA ASN A 97 -1.10 3.89 -12.20
C ASN A 97 -0.16 5.08 -12.46
N ALA A 98 -0.28 5.75 -13.62
CA ALA A 98 0.53 6.91 -13.96
C ALA A 98 0.21 8.11 -13.07
N VAL A 99 -1.06 8.32 -12.72
CA VAL A 99 -1.46 9.38 -11.79
C VAL A 99 -1.01 9.05 -10.36
N GLU A 100 -1.12 7.79 -9.93
CA GLU A 100 -0.62 7.32 -8.64
C GLU A 100 0.89 7.53 -8.52
N GLN A 101 1.64 7.16 -9.57
CA GLN A 101 3.07 7.40 -9.68
C GLN A 101 3.39 8.90 -9.54
N PHE A 102 2.68 9.75 -10.30
CA PHE A 102 2.87 11.21 -10.25
C PHE A 102 2.62 11.78 -8.85
N ILE A 103 1.57 11.32 -8.16
CA ILE A 103 1.27 11.72 -6.78
C ILE A 103 2.42 11.34 -5.85
N GLY A 104 2.90 10.09 -5.95
CA GLY A 104 4.00 9.59 -5.12
C GLY A 104 5.33 10.31 -5.36
N ASP A 105 5.69 10.50 -6.62
CA ASP A 105 6.93 11.17 -7.03
C ASP A 105 6.91 12.65 -6.60
N THR A 106 5.80 13.35 -6.83
CA THR A 106 5.64 14.75 -6.38
C THR A 106 5.76 14.86 -4.86
N ALA A 107 5.22 13.88 -4.12
CA ALA A 107 5.32 13.86 -2.67
C ALA A 107 6.75 13.64 -2.16
N LEU A 108 7.59 12.94 -2.93
CA LEU A 108 9.02 12.80 -2.64
C LEU A 108 9.76 14.10 -2.95
N GLU A 109 9.52 14.69 -4.12
CA GLU A 109 10.14 15.97 -4.54
C GLU A 109 9.83 17.12 -3.58
N LYS A 110 8.60 17.19 -3.08
CA LYS A 110 8.14 18.25 -2.17
C LYS A 110 8.28 17.90 -0.68
N ASP A 111 8.91 16.77 -0.35
CA ASP A 111 9.07 16.26 1.02
C ASP A 111 7.76 16.23 1.84
N TYR A 112 6.65 15.84 1.21
CA TYR A 112 5.38 15.69 1.92
C TYR A 112 5.47 14.57 2.96
N LYS A 113 4.95 14.85 4.15
CA LYS A 113 4.87 13.88 5.25
C LYS A 113 3.53 13.16 5.25
N LEU A 114 3.53 11.93 5.77
CA LEU A 114 2.29 11.23 6.08
C LEU A 114 1.54 11.97 7.20
N ALA A 115 0.24 11.68 7.32
CA ALA A 115 -0.53 12.15 8.46
C ALA A 115 0.18 11.73 9.78
N PRO A 116 0.13 12.58 10.82
CA PRO A 116 0.77 12.27 12.09
C PRO A 116 0.22 10.95 12.67
N PRO A 117 1.02 10.24 13.49
CA PRO A 117 0.55 9.06 14.19
C PRO A 117 -0.73 9.31 14.98
N GLY A 118 -1.54 8.27 15.13
CA GLY A 118 -2.72 8.29 15.99
C GLY A 118 -2.36 8.48 17.46
N LYS A 119 -3.38 8.72 18.28
CA LYS A 119 -3.22 8.82 19.73
C LYS A 119 -2.61 7.53 20.27
N ASP A 120 -1.55 7.66 21.07
CA ASP A 120 -0.90 6.52 21.68
C ASP A 120 -1.90 5.66 22.47
N THR A 121 -1.87 4.36 22.20
CA THR A 121 -2.72 3.36 22.83
C THR A 121 -2.01 2.64 23.98
N GLY A 122 -0.70 2.86 24.14
CA GLY A 122 0.16 2.12 25.06
C GLY A 122 0.47 0.69 24.60
N LYS A 123 0.03 0.30 23.40
CA LYS A 123 0.25 -1.03 22.82
C LYS A 123 1.50 -1.07 21.97
N THR A 124 2.27 -2.15 22.07
CA THR A 124 3.51 -2.38 21.31
C THR A 124 3.41 -3.62 20.43
N ILE A 125 3.79 -3.52 19.16
CA ILE A 125 3.70 -4.63 18.19
C ILE A 125 5.08 -4.91 17.56
N ALA A 126 5.51 -6.17 17.59
CA ALA A 126 6.69 -6.62 16.84
C ALA A 126 6.30 -7.01 15.42
N ILE A 127 7.02 -6.52 14.43
CA ILE A 127 6.83 -6.85 13.00
C ILE A 127 8.07 -7.57 12.50
N ILE A 128 7.92 -8.82 12.08
CA ILE A 128 9.04 -9.66 11.64
C ILE A 128 9.12 -9.65 10.13
N GLY A 129 9.99 -8.81 9.58
CA GLY A 129 10.20 -8.59 8.15
C GLY A 129 9.85 -7.16 7.74
N GLY A 130 10.85 -6.44 7.22
CA GLY A 130 10.79 -5.08 6.72
C GLY A 130 10.43 -4.97 5.23
N GLY A 131 9.66 -5.93 4.71
CA GLY A 131 9.13 -5.92 3.34
C GLY A 131 7.88 -5.04 3.18
N PRO A 132 7.23 -5.07 2.00
CA PRO A 132 6.01 -4.29 1.74
C PRO A 132 4.90 -4.53 2.77
N ALA A 133 4.71 -5.78 3.20
CA ALA A 133 3.70 -6.14 4.20
C ALA A 133 4.03 -5.54 5.58
N GLY A 134 5.26 -5.70 6.06
CA GLY A 134 5.67 -5.19 7.37
C GLY A 134 5.68 -3.67 7.44
N LEU A 135 6.14 -3.00 6.38
CA LEU A 135 6.12 -1.54 6.30
C LEU A 135 4.70 -0.98 6.19
N SER A 136 3.82 -1.63 5.40
CA SER A 136 2.40 -1.24 5.33
C SER A 136 1.70 -1.44 6.67
N ALA A 137 2.01 -2.52 7.39
CA ALA A 137 1.49 -2.75 8.73
C ALA A 137 1.99 -1.71 9.72
N ALA A 138 3.29 -1.38 9.71
CA ALA A 138 3.87 -0.33 10.54
C ALA A 138 3.15 1.01 10.31
N TYR A 139 2.95 1.39 9.04
CA TYR A 139 2.18 2.58 8.68
C TYR A 139 0.77 2.58 9.29
N GLN A 140 0.02 1.49 9.13
CA GLN A 140 -1.35 1.41 9.64
C GLN A 140 -1.41 1.37 11.18
N LEU A 141 -0.47 0.67 11.83
CA LEU A 141 -0.35 0.64 13.28
C LEU A 141 -0.04 2.03 13.84
N ARG A 142 0.93 2.75 13.26
CA ARG A 142 1.22 4.12 13.68
C ARG A 142 0.04 5.06 13.48
N ARG A 143 -0.77 4.91 12.42
CA ARG A 143 -2.01 5.68 12.23
C ARG A 143 -3.08 5.37 13.27
N LEU A 144 -3.18 4.13 13.72
CA LEU A 144 -4.16 3.72 14.73
C LEU A 144 -3.69 4.03 16.16
N GLY A 145 -2.40 4.30 16.35
CA GLY A 145 -1.81 4.68 17.65
C GLY A 145 -0.80 3.70 18.25
N PRO A 146 -0.91 2.36 18.10
CA PRO A 146 0.09 1.43 18.61
C PRO A 146 1.52 1.72 18.13
N ALA A 147 2.48 1.63 19.05
CA ALA A 147 3.91 1.63 18.70
C ALA A 147 4.29 0.31 18.04
N CYS A 148 5.32 0.34 17.19
CA CYS A 148 5.78 -0.89 16.54
C CYS A 148 7.29 -0.89 16.31
N THR A 149 7.84 -2.10 16.32
CA THR A 149 9.26 -2.35 16.05
C THR A 149 9.38 -3.33 14.90
N ILE A 150 10.11 -2.95 13.84
CA ILE A 150 10.42 -3.83 12.71
C ILE A 150 11.74 -4.54 12.98
N PHE A 151 11.69 -5.87 12.96
CA PHE A 151 12.87 -6.73 12.94
C PHE A 151 13.12 -7.21 11.52
N ASP A 152 14.33 -7.02 11.00
CA ASP A 152 14.71 -7.54 9.69
C ASP A 152 16.10 -8.18 9.75
N ASP A 153 16.29 -9.28 9.01
CA ASP A 153 17.55 -10.02 8.94
C ASP A 153 18.59 -9.34 8.03
N HIS A 154 18.20 -8.32 7.26
CA HIS A 154 19.06 -7.51 6.42
C HIS A 154 19.35 -6.13 7.03
N ALA A 155 20.35 -5.45 6.46
CA ALA A 155 20.71 -4.08 6.82
C ALA A 155 19.74 -3.03 6.27
N ASP A 156 19.11 -3.29 5.13
CA ASP A 156 18.19 -2.37 4.47
C ASP A 156 16.77 -2.93 4.39
N LEU A 157 15.79 -2.05 4.64
CA LEU A 157 14.36 -2.34 4.52
C LEU A 157 13.92 -2.35 3.05
N GLY A 158 12.76 -2.95 2.79
CA GLY A 158 12.11 -2.98 1.47
C GLY A 158 11.81 -4.39 0.97
N GLY A 159 12.43 -5.43 1.57
CA GLY A 159 12.20 -6.82 1.20
C GLY A 159 12.31 -7.05 -0.32
N MET A 160 11.36 -7.77 -0.92
CA MET A 160 11.39 -8.04 -2.36
C MET A 160 11.32 -6.78 -3.25
N MET A 161 10.81 -5.64 -2.77
CA MET A 161 10.84 -4.39 -3.54
C MET A 161 12.27 -3.88 -3.76
N LEU A 162 13.14 -4.13 -2.76
CA LEU A 162 14.57 -3.82 -2.83
C LEU A 162 15.35 -4.98 -3.44
N TYR A 163 15.22 -6.20 -2.90
CA TYR A 163 16.11 -7.32 -3.25
C TYR A 163 15.66 -8.12 -4.47
N GLY A 164 14.37 -8.10 -4.83
CA GLY A 164 13.81 -8.91 -5.91
C GLY A 164 13.56 -8.13 -7.19
N ILE A 165 12.92 -6.96 -7.08
CA ILE A 165 12.54 -6.17 -8.25
C ILE A 165 13.75 -5.37 -8.78
N PRO A 166 14.04 -5.44 -10.10
CA PRO A 166 15.14 -4.67 -10.68
C PRO A 166 14.99 -3.16 -10.47
N GLY A 167 16.12 -2.48 -10.22
CA GLY A 167 16.14 -1.05 -9.87
C GLY A 167 15.56 -0.10 -10.92
N TYR A 168 15.52 -0.51 -12.20
CA TYR A 168 14.84 0.30 -13.24
C TYR A 168 13.31 0.26 -13.15
N ARG A 169 12.73 -0.75 -12.47
CA ARG A 169 11.29 -0.81 -12.14
C ARG A 169 10.99 -0.23 -10.78
N THR A 170 11.92 -0.40 -9.82
CA THR A 170 11.85 0.19 -8.47
C THR A 170 13.10 1.03 -8.18
N PRO A 171 13.12 2.29 -8.63
CA PRO A 171 14.24 3.20 -8.35
C PRO A 171 14.52 3.26 -6.85
N ARG A 172 15.80 3.11 -6.48
CA ARG A 172 16.23 2.92 -5.09
C ARG A 172 16.00 4.15 -4.23
N ASP A 173 16.21 5.32 -4.81
CA ASP A 173 15.92 6.62 -4.24
C ASP A 173 14.43 6.79 -3.93
N MET A 174 13.56 6.42 -4.86
CA MET A 174 12.11 6.49 -4.68
C MET A 174 11.63 5.57 -3.55
N LEU A 175 12.09 4.31 -3.57
CA LEU A 175 11.77 3.33 -2.53
C LEU A 175 12.30 3.78 -1.15
N ALA A 176 13.55 4.24 -1.08
CA ALA A 176 14.15 4.72 0.15
C ALA A 176 13.38 5.90 0.75
N GLY A 177 12.92 6.83 -0.09
CA GLY A 177 12.10 7.96 0.34
C GLY A 177 10.75 7.55 0.92
N GLU A 178 10.05 6.59 0.30
CA GLU A 178 8.78 6.08 0.84
C GLU A 178 8.98 5.30 2.14
N ILE A 179 10.01 4.47 2.23
CA ILE A 179 10.39 3.78 3.48
C ILE A 179 10.67 4.79 4.58
N LYS A 180 11.49 5.82 4.29
CA LYS A 180 11.85 6.85 5.25
C LYS A 180 10.61 7.55 5.79
N ARG A 181 9.65 7.88 4.92
CA ARG A 181 8.40 8.54 5.31
C ARG A 181 7.59 7.70 6.31
N ILE A 182 7.60 6.38 6.18
CA ILE A 182 6.96 5.44 7.11
C ILE A 182 7.76 5.39 8.42
N THR A 183 9.09 5.26 8.38
CA THR A 183 9.91 5.16 9.59
C THR A 183 9.90 6.45 10.41
N ASP A 184 9.79 7.61 9.75
CA ASP A 184 9.65 8.92 10.38
C ASP A 184 8.37 9.06 11.23
N MET A 185 7.42 8.12 11.13
CA MET A 185 6.23 8.04 12.01
C MET A 185 6.52 7.49 13.42
N GLY A 186 7.81 7.32 13.76
CA GLY A 186 8.25 6.75 15.03
C GLY A 186 8.14 5.22 15.04
N VAL A 187 8.64 4.58 13.97
CA VAL A 187 8.80 3.12 13.89
C VAL A 187 10.20 2.76 14.36
N ASP A 188 10.31 1.89 15.37
CA ASP A 188 11.59 1.41 15.84
C ASP A 188 12.15 0.33 14.91
N LEU A 189 13.46 0.34 14.70
CA LEU A 189 14.12 -0.57 13.76
C LEU A 189 15.16 -1.44 14.46
N ARG A 190 15.08 -2.75 14.23
CA ARG A 190 16.04 -3.77 14.68
C ARG A 190 16.53 -4.55 13.45
N LEU A 191 17.44 -3.93 12.73
CA LEU A 191 18.03 -4.45 11.50
C LEU A 191 19.16 -5.44 11.81
N ASN A 192 19.58 -6.23 10.82
CA ASN A 192 20.57 -7.31 11.00
C ASN A 192 20.20 -8.28 12.14
N THR A 193 18.91 -8.50 12.38
CA THR A 193 18.39 -9.29 13.50
C THR A 193 17.45 -10.37 12.98
N ARG A 194 17.88 -11.63 13.04
CA ARG A 194 17.07 -12.78 12.65
C ARG A 194 16.33 -13.35 13.86
N VAL A 195 15.01 -13.15 13.87
CA VAL A 195 14.12 -13.79 14.86
C VAL A 195 14.17 -15.31 14.72
N GLY A 196 14.24 -16.01 15.84
CA GLY A 196 14.50 -17.45 15.94
C GLY A 196 15.99 -17.82 16.01
N LYS A 197 16.91 -16.87 15.77
CA LYS A 197 18.36 -17.07 15.92
C LYS A 197 18.98 -16.09 16.90
N ASP A 198 18.80 -14.80 16.65
CA ASP A 198 19.41 -13.71 17.44
C ASP A 198 18.46 -13.23 18.55
N VAL A 199 17.15 -13.33 18.32
CA VAL A 199 16.09 -13.06 19.30
C VAL A 199 15.11 -14.22 19.30
N SER A 200 14.77 -14.76 20.48
CA SER A 200 13.82 -15.87 20.59
C SER A 200 12.37 -15.39 20.48
N ILE A 201 11.48 -16.27 20.05
CA ILE A 201 10.05 -15.94 19.90
C ILE A 201 9.42 -15.69 21.28
N GLU A 202 9.82 -16.45 22.29
CA GLU A 202 9.35 -16.35 23.67
C GLU A 202 9.70 -15.00 24.31
N THR A 203 10.82 -14.38 23.90
CA THR A 203 11.16 -13.03 24.33
C THR A 203 10.19 -12.01 23.71
N LEU A 204 9.90 -12.13 22.42
CA LEU A 204 8.97 -11.24 21.74
C LEU A 204 7.55 -11.35 22.29
N GLU A 205 7.09 -12.55 22.60
CA GLU A 205 5.77 -12.79 23.21
C GLU A 205 5.63 -12.18 24.62
N LYS A 206 6.75 -11.94 25.32
CA LYS A 206 6.76 -11.29 26.63
C LYS A 206 6.86 -9.76 26.52
N GLU A 207 7.60 -9.26 25.53
CA GLU A 207 7.91 -7.83 25.38
C GLU A 207 6.86 -7.05 24.58
N PHE A 208 6.09 -7.72 23.72
CA PHE A 208 5.13 -7.09 22.82
C PHE A 208 3.72 -7.61 23.04
N ASP A 209 2.72 -6.73 22.87
CA ASP A 209 1.30 -7.10 22.92
C ASP A 209 0.86 -7.95 21.72
N GLY A 210 1.63 -7.93 20.63
CA GLY A 210 1.34 -8.70 19.42
C GLY A 210 2.54 -8.83 18.50
N ILE A 211 2.51 -9.88 17.69
CA ILE A 211 3.56 -10.20 16.71
C ILE A 211 2.91 -10.35 15.33
N LEU A 212 3.44 -9.63 14.35
CA LEU A 212 3.10 -9.78 12.94
C LEU A 212 4.24 -10.46 12.19
N TRP A 213 3.95 -11.61 11.58
CA TRP A 213 4.89 -12.31 10.71
C TRP A 213 4.77 -11.80 9.26
N ALA A 214 5.81 -11.11 8.78
CA ALA A 214 5.89 -10.49 7.46
C ALA A 214 7.19 -10.91 6.71
N ILE A 215 7.67 -12.13 6.97
CA ILE A 215 8.98 -12.63 6.51
C ILE A 215 9.06 -12.92 4.99
N GLY A 216 7.91 -13.06 4.34
CA GLY A 216 7.80 -13.36 2.90
C GLY A 216 8.32 -14.75 2.50
N CYS A 217 8.40 -14.98 1.19
CA CYS A 217 8.90 -16.22 0.59
C CYS A 217 10.23 -15.95 -0.12
N LYS A 218 11.36 -16.18 0.57
CA LYS A 218 12.69 -15.84 0.05
C LYS A 218 13.35 -16.97 -0.74
N SER A 219 12.93 -18.21 -0.50
CA SER A 219 13.57 -19.40 -1.07
C SER A 219 13.09 -19.66 -2.50
N GLY A 220 14.03 -19.77 -3.45
CA GLY A 220 13.75 -20.22 -4.80
C GLY A 220 13.44 -21.71 -4.88
N ARG A 221 12.73 -22.13 -5.93
CA ARG A 221 12.43 -23.54 -6.20
C ARG A 221 13.40 -24.10 -7.23
N ALA A 222 14.19 -25.10 -6.85
CA ALA A 222 15.05 -25.83 -7.78
C ALA A 222 14.21 -26.64 -8.79
N LEU A 223 14.71 -26.78 -10.01
CA LEU A 223 14.07 -27.61 -11.02
C LEU A 223 14.24 -29.10 -10.64
N PRO A 224 13.18 -29.92 -10.71
CA PRO A 224 13.25 -31.33 -10.35
C PRO A 224 13.80 -32.16 -11.52
N VAL A 225 14.99 -31.82 -12.02
CA VAL A 225 15.65 -32.49 -13.16
C VAL A 225 17.11 -32.81 -12.81
N PRO A 226 17.68 -33.90 -13.37
CA PRO A 226 19.11 -34.18 -13.22
C PRO A 226 19.97 -32.99 -13.69
N GLY A 227 20.98 -32.62 -12.89
CA GLY A 227 21.88 -31.50 -13.17
C GLY A 227 21.36 -30.12 -12.75
N ALA A 228 20.25 -30.03 -12.02
CA ALA A 228 19.73 -28.77 -11.48
C ALA A 228 20.63 -28.12 -10.40
N ASP A 229 21.64 -28.84 -9.92
CA ASP A 229 22.67 -28.41 -8.99
C ASP A 229 23.96 -27.93 -9.68
N ALA A 230 23.97 -27.84 -11.02
CA ALA A 230 25.13 -27.34 -11.76
C ALA A 230 25.51 -25.90 -11.34
N PRO A 231 26.80 -25.50 -11.38
CA PRO A 231 27.26 -24.20 -10.86
C PRO A 231 26.61 -22.96 -11.50
N ASN A 232 26.11 -23.08 -12.73
CA ASN A 232 25.43 -22.03 -13.48
C ASN A 232 23.89 -22.13 -13.40
N CYS A 233 23.35 -23.07 -12.65
CA CYS A 233 21.92 -23.17 -12.35
C CYS A 233 21.61 -22.34 -11.10
N ILE A 234 20.98 -21.18 -11.31
CA ILE A 234 20.58 -20.27 -10.23
C ILE A 234 19.07 -20.34 -10.09
N THR A 235 18.58 -20.55 -8.87
CA THR A 235 17.15 -20.45 -8.58
C THR A 235 16.72 -18.99 -8.58
N GLY A 236 15.70 -18.65 -9.36
CA GLY A 236 14.99 -17.39 -9.18
C GLY A 236 14.14 -17.42 -7.92
N SER A 237 14.18 -16.33 -7.14
CA SER A 237 13.10 -15.98 -6.24
C SER A 237 12.08 -15.16 -7.02
N ILE A 238 10.87 -15.70 -7.23
CA ILE A 238 9.69 -14.97 -7.73
C ILE A 238 8.71 -14.86 -6.57
#